data_AF-A0A914X3X7-F1
#
_entry.id   AF-A0A914X3X7-F1
#
_cell.length_a   1.000
_cell.length_b   1.000
_cell.length_c   1.000
_cell.angle_alpha   90.00
_cell.angle_beta   90.00
_cell.angle_gamma   90.00
#
_symmetry.space_group_name_H-M   'P 1'
#
loop_
_entity.id
_entity.type
_entity.pdbx_description
1 polymer ?
#
loop_
_entity_poly.entity_id
_entity_poly.type
_entity_poly.pdbx_seq_one_letter_code
_entity_poly.pdbx_strand_id
1 'polypeptide(L)'
;MHAFGAVAFIALCVIRVAFGVEPPKTMELKNDMNYDKIKKAFPKTADADLVSRRIKLESLNSKVMSKLAARSAPVNITKNPKFDERPGTPPSIADINRPLSPYLYQMDTILTDQQMNEVVANARKKRKATSYTAYKWPTKAVGVIPYFLDASLTAEKITVIQAAIKFWEDNTCLKFQPNGAGSNSLLFFNGGACYSYIGMIGGQQPVSIGDGCQYLGIVTHEIGHALGFYHEQSRYDRDNYVTVNLANVISGYASNFDKATPAQMNLYNVTYDYGSVMHYASEDFAIDSSIPVLIAADPRYQQTMGQRRAPSFLDVLTMNRHYGCDALCTSCSSSTTVCQNGGYKDPNNCNQCKCPASFGGTYCETLAPAENGVCGASLTATAAWQSFSATVGTTSTTDIPTTCYWHLNSPAGTTMEVKLTLTGGSCNAGCFWNSVEIKLDNDYTKTGIRHCCLADYPSTPYVSTTNKVPIIVYGNYQTAFTIQYRYGKKFASHCGYNNDNGSHNHSDNDNSKT
;
A
#
# COMPACT_ATOMS: atom_id res chain seq x y z
N MET A 1 7.04 -19.85 -71.04
CA MET A 1 7.27 -19.27 -69.70
C MET A 1 6.04 -19.55 -68.85
N HIS A 2 6.03 -20.60 -68.02
CA HIS A 2 5.07 -20.84 -66.93
C HIS A 2 5.37 -22.22 -66.36
N ALA A 3 6.14 -22.29 -65.26
CA ALA A 3 6.23 -23.45 -64.36
C ALA A 3 7.22 -23.14 -63.22
N PHE A 4 6.88 -22.20 -62.33
CA PHE A 4 7.50 -22.09 -61.00
C PHE A 4 6.49 -21.41 -60.07
N GLY A 5 5.72 -22.18 -59.32
CA GLY A 5 4.72 -21.63 -58.42
C GLY A 5 3.76 -22.66 -57.84
N ALA A 6 4.25 -23.73 -57.23
CA ALA A 6 3.39 -24.64 -56.46
C ALA A 6 4.07 -25.41 -55.31
N VAL A 7 5.39 -25.34 -55.14
CA VAL A 7 6.10 -26.19 -54.14
C VAL A 7 6.60 -25.41 -52.91
N ALA A 8 6.44 -24.09 -52.85
CA ALA A 8 6.89 -23.28 -51.71
C ALA A 8 5.86 -23.12 -50.57
N PHE A 9 4.60 -23.54 -50.75
CA PHE A 9 3.54 -23.31 -49.76
C PHE A 9 3.28 -24.48 -48.79
N ILE A 10 3.80 -25.69 -49.07
CA ILE A 10 3.54 -26.87 -48.23
C ILE A 10 4.68 -27.14 -47.23
N ALA A 11 5.89 -26.63 -47.48
CA ALA A 11 7.03 -26.79 -46.56
C ALA A 11 6.99 -25.89 -45.32
N LEU A 12 6.16 -24.83 -45.31
CA LEU A 12 5.99 -23.93 -44.15
C LEU A 12 4.85 -24.35 -43.19
N CYS A 13 4.02 -25.32 -43.56
CA CYS A 13 2.93 -25.80 -42.71
C CYS A 13 3.30 -27.01 -41.84
N VAL A 14 4.37 -27.75 -42.16
CA VAL A 14 4.72 -29.00 -41.46
C VAL A 14 5.83 -28.81 -40.39
N ILE A 15 6.47 -27.63 -40.31
CA ILE A 15 7.43 -27.30 -39.22
C ILE A 15 6.74 -26.59 -38.03
N ARG A 16 5.41 -26.40 -38.06
CA ARG A 16 4.65 -25.74 -36.98
C ARG A 16 4.03 -26.67 -35.92
N VAL A 17 4.21 -27.99 -36.05
CA VAL A 17 3.59 -28.97 -35.13
C VAL A 17 4.62 -29.59 -34.14
N ALA A 18 5.92 -29.29 -34.27
CA ALA A 18 6.97 -29.94 -33.48
C ALA A 18 7.50 -29.14 -32.27
N PHE A 19 7.12 -27.86 -32.12
CA PHE A 19 7.40 -27.06 -30.92
C PHE A 19 6.08 -26.42 -30.52
N GLY A 20 5.41 -26.98 -29.50
CA GLY A 20 4.07 -26.56 -29.05
C GLY A 20 3.98 -25.11 -28.60
N VAL A 21 3.96 -24.18 -29.55
CA VAL A 21 3.65 -22.77 -29.39
C VAL A 21 2.59 -22.43 -30.43
N GLU A 22 1.32 -22.67 -30.09
CA GLU A 22 0.20 -22.05 -30.78
C GLU A 22 -0.01 -20.61 -30.27
N PRO A 23 -0.50 -19.68 -31.12
CA PRO A 23 -0.35 -18.24 -30.92
C PRO A 23 -1.50 -17.67 -30.09
N PRO A 24 -1.30 -16.59 -29.30
CA PRO A 24 -2.46 -15.80 -28.90
C PRO A 24 -2.21 -14.32 -29.23
N LYS A 25 -2.45 -13.92 -30.49
CA LYS A 25 -2.59 -12.49 -30.83
C LYS A 25 -4.01 -12.05 -31.15
N THR A 26 -4.94 -12.98 -31.30
CA THR A 26 -6.36 -12.71 -31.54
C THR A 26 -7.19 -13.92 -31.13
N MET A 27 -7.43 -14.10 -29.83
CA MET A 27 -8.72 -14.68 -29.47
C MET A 27 -9.74 -13.56 -29.75
N GLU A 28 -10.79 -13.83 -30.51
CA GLU A 28 -11.87 -12.85 -30.62
C GLU A 28 -12.33 -12.52 -29.21
N LEU A 29 -12.30 -11.23 -28.84
CA LEU A 29 -12.65 -10.77 -27.49
C LEU A 29 -14.02 -11.31 -27.04
N LYS A 30 -14.95 -11.48 -28.00
CA LYS A 30 -16.30 -12.04 -27.80
C LYS A 30 -16.33 -13.50 -27.35
N ASN A 31 -15.25 -14.26 -27.60
CA ASN A 31 -15.11 -15.64 -27.16
C ASN A 31 -14.39 -15.74 -25.81
N ASP A 32 -13.99 -14.61 -25.21
CA ASP A 32 -13.50 -14.57 -23.84
C ASP A 32 -14.65 -14.89 -22.88
N MET A 33 -14.47 -15.92 -22.06
CA MET A 33 -15.44 -16.30 -21.03
C MET A 33 -15.76 -15.18 -20.03
N ASN A 34 -14.92 -14.14 -19.96
CA ASN A 34 -15.13 -12.94 -19.14
C ASN A 34 -15.59 -11.72 -19.94
N TYR A 35 -16.01 -11.88 -21.20
CA TYR A 35 -16.39 -10.77 -22.09
C TYR A 35 -17.37 -9.80 -21.43
N ASP A 36 -18.40 -10.30 -20.75
CA ASP A 36 -19.38 -9.46 -20.06
C ASP A 36 -18.76 -8.60 -18.94
N LYS A 37 -17.84 -9.18 -18.15
CA LYS A 37 -17.10 -8.42 -17.12
C LYS A 37 -16.19 -7.38 -17.75
N ILE A 38 -15.53 -7.73 -18.85
CA ILE A 38 -14.66 -6.81 -19.60
C ILE A 38 -15.49 -5.63 -20.14
N LYS A 39 -16.64 -5.90 -20.76
CA LYS A 39 -17.52 -4.83 -21.27
C LYS A 39 -18.16 -4.01 -20.14
N LYS A 40 -18.37 -4.57 -18.95
CA LYS A 40 -18.77 -3.76 -17.77
C LYS A 40 -17.66 -2.81 -17.30
N ALA A 41 -16.41 -3.27 -17.29
CA ALA A 41 -15.26 -2.43 -16.93
C ALA A 41 -14.96 -1.36 -18.00
N PHE A 42 -15.23 -1.68 -19.26
CA PHE A 42 -14.92 -0.85 -20.42
C PHE A 42 -16.13 -0.66 -21.35
N PRO A 43 -17.23 -0.05 -20.87
CA PRO A 43 -18.50 -0.03 -21.59
C PRO A 43 -18.46 0.76 -22.89
N LYS A 44 -17.61 1.80 -22.94
CA LYS A 44 -17.46 2.70 -24.10
C LYS A 44 -16.23 2.38 -24.96
N THR A 45 -15.45 1.37 -24.61
CA THR A 45 -14.22 1.02 -25.34
C THR A 45 -14.54 0.00 -26.42
N ALA A 46 -14.09 0.25 -27.65
CA ALA A 46 -14.24 -0.69 -28.75
C ALA A 46 -13.39 -1.94 -28.52
N ASP A 47 -13.83 -3.09 -29.03
CA ASP A 47 -13.14 -4.37 -28.83
C ASP A 47 -11.71 -4.34 -29.37
N ALA A 48 -11.48 -3.64 -30.50
CA ALA A 48 -10.14 -3.44 -31.07
C ALA A 48 -9.20 -2.68 -30.12
N ASP A 49 -9.72 -1.69 -29.39
CA ASP A 49 -8.94 -0.91 -28.42
C ASP A 49 -8.64 -1.74 -27.17
N LEU A 50 -9.54 -2.63 -26.76
CA LEU A 50 -9.31 -3.58 -25.66
C LEU A 50 -8.22 -4.60 -26.03
N VAL A 51 -8.23 -5.10 -27.25
CA VAL A 51 -7.14 -5.95 -27.77
C VAL A 51 -5.81 -5.18 -27.80
N SER A 52 -5.81 -3.93 -28.27
CA SER A 52 -4.63 -3.06 -28.25
C SER A 52 -4.08 -2.84 -26.84
N ARG A 53 -4.97 -2.61 -25.86
CA ARG A 53 -4.63 -2.46 -24.44
C ARG A 53 -3.96 -3.71 -23.88
N ARG A 54 -4.53 -4.89 -24.14
CA ARG A 54 -3.96 -6.18 -23.73
C ARG A 54 -2.55 -6.36 -24.29
N ILE A 55 -2.33 -6.11 -25.58
CA ILE A 55 -1.01 -6.21 -26.24
C ILE A 55 0.00 -5.26 -25.58
N LYS A 56 -0.41 -4.03 -25.22
CA LYS A 56 0.45 -3.07 -24.53
C LYS A 56 0.88 -3.58 -23.14
N LEU A 57 -0.05 -4.16 -22.37
CA LEU A 57 0.23 -4.72 -21.05
C LEU A 57 1.11 -5.98 -21.14
N GLU A 58 0.89 -6.86 -22.13
CA GLU A 58 1.76 -8.01 -22.40
C GLU A 58 3.20 -7.58 -22.76
N SER A 59 3.32 -6.50 -23.55
CA SER A 59 4.62 -5.90 -23.87
C SER A 59 5.31 -5.36 -22.62
N LEU A 60 4.56 -4.70 -21.73
CA LEU A 60 5.08 -4.22 -20.45
C LEU A 60 5.58 -5.38 -19.58
N ASN A 61 4.80 -6.45 -19.47
CA ASN A 61 5.19 -7.65 -18.72
C ASN A 61 6.55 -8.19 -19.18
N SER A 62 6.76 -8.30 -20.49
CA SER A 62 8.02 -8.75 -21.07
C SER A 62 9.20 -7.83 -20.71
N LYS A 63 8.99 -6.50 -20.73
CA LYS A 63 10.02 -5.52 -20.34
C LYS A 63 10.34 -5.61 -18.86
N VAL A 64 9.34 -5.72 -18.00
CA VAL A 64 9.53 -5.76 -16.55
C VAL A 64 10.22 -7.05 -16.13
N MET A 65 9.83 -8.20 -16.71
CA MET A 65 10.56 -9.46 -16.57
C MET A 65 12.06 -9.29 -16.83
N SER A 66 12.44 -8.72 -17.99
CA SER A 66 13.86 -8.54 -18.32
C SER A 66 14.62 -7.63 -17.34
N LYS A 67 13.96 -6.58 -16.83
CA LYS A 67 14.58 -5.65 -15.88
C LYS A 67 14.77 -6.26 -14.50
N LEU A 68 13.77 -7.01 -14.02
CA LEU A 68 13.83 -7.68 -12.73
C LEU A 68 14.88 -8.81 -12.77
N ALA A 69 14.93 -9.58 -13.86
CA ALA A 69 15.94 -10.62 -14.05
C ALA A 69 17.36 -10.03 -14.09
N ALA A 70 17.56 -8.86 -14.70
CA ALA A 70 18.86 -8.18 -14.71
C ALA A 70 19.31 -7.64 -13.34
N ARG A 71 18.39 -7.57 -12.36
CA ARG A 71 18.64 -7.03 -11.02
C ARG A 71 18.52 -8.08 -9.92
N SER A 72 18.25 -9.33 -10.27
CA SER A 72 18.07 -10.39 -9.28
C SER A 72 19.38 -10.64 -8.54
N ALA A 73 19.44 -10.23 -7.28
CA ALA A 73 20.46 -10.66 -6.34
C ALA A 73 19.97 -11.90 -5.59
N PRO A 74 20.87 -12.78 -5.10
CA PRO A 74 20.49 -13.82 -4.14
C PRO A 74 19.90 -13.17 -2.90
N VAL A 75 18.67 -13.51 -2.55
CA VAL A 75 18.00 -13.07 -1.31
C VAL A 75 17.77 -14.30 -0.45
N ASN A 76 18.00 -14.16 0.86
CA ASN A 76 17.64 -15.22 1.79
C ASN A 76 16.12 -15.26 1.94
N ILE A 77 15.50 -16.34 1.48
CA ILE A 77 14.04 -16.46 1.44
C ILE A 77 13.59 -17.21 2.69
N THR A 78 12.92 -16.48 3.58
CA THR A 78 12.12 -17.09 4.64
C THR A 78 10.76 -17.45 4.05
N LYS A 79 10.30 -18.69 4.26
CA LYS A 79 8.97 -19.11 3.84
C LYS A 79 7.90 -18.35 4.62
N ASN A 80 6.78 -18.08 3.96
CA ASN A 80 5.60 -17.60 4.64
C ASN A 80 5.09 -18.67 5.61
N PRO A 81 4.53 -18.28 6.77
CA PRO A 81 3.86 -19.22 7.65
C PRO A 81 2.65 -19.83 6.94
N LYS A 82 2.22 -21.00 7.40
CA LYS A 82 0.97 -21.59 6.90
C LYS A 82 -0.21 -20.75 7.38
N PHE A 83 -0.90 -20.09 6.46
CA PHE A 83 -2.10 -19.31 6.76
C PHE A 83 -3.29 -20.23 7.07
N ASP A 84 -4.14 -19.76 7.98
CA ASP A 84 -5.40 -20.42 8.33
C ASP A 84 -6.44 -20.13 7.24
N GLU A 85 -7.09 -21.18 6.74
CA GLU A 85 -8.25 -21.03 5.87
C GLU A 85 -9.49 -20.76 6.72
N ARG A 86 -9.98 -19.51 6.72
CA ARG A 86 -11.20 -19.12 7.45
C ARG A 86 -12.22 -18.44 6.56
N PRO A 87 -13.52 -18.81 6.65
CA PRO A 87 -14.61 -18.07 6.04
C PRO A 87 -14.56 -16.58 6.44
N GLY A 88 -14.78 -15.71 5.45
CA GLY A 88 -14.80 -14.26 5.63
C GLY A 88 -13.45 -13.57 5.45
N THR A 89 -12.34 -14.30 5.28
CA THR A 89 -11.02 -13.68 5.01
C THR A 89 -11.14 -12.88 3.72
N PRO A 90 -10.85 -11.56 3.71
CA PRO A 90 -10.95 -10.78 2.50
C PRO A 90 -10.08 -11.44 1.41
N PRO A 91 -10.65 -11.78 0.25
CA PRO A 91 -9.84 -12.28 -0.84
C PRO A 91 -8.86 -11.18 -1.28
N SER A 92 -7.68 -11.56 -1.74
CA SER A 92 -6.77 -10.59 -2.35
C SER A 92 -7.47 -9.94 -3.54
N ILE A 93 -7.33 -8.62 -3.69
CA ILE A 93 -7.86 -7.88 -4.85
C ILE A 93 -7.34 -8.52 -6.15
N ALA A 94 -6.07 -8.97 -6.13
CA ALA A 94 -5.46 -9.69 -7.25
C ALA A 94 -6.22 -10.96 -7.64
N ASP A 95 -6.71 -11.73 -6.66
CA ASP A 95 -7.46 -12.96 -6.91
C ASP A 95 -8.89 -12.66 -7.40
N ILE A 96 -9.56 -11.68 -6.80
CA ILE A 96 -10.89 -11.21 -7.25
C ILE A 96 -10.82 -10.78 -8.72
N ASN A 97 -9.75 -10.08 -9.09
CA ASN A 97 -9.60 -9.45 -10.39
C ASN A 97 -8.95 -10.36 -11.44
N ARG A 98 -8.55 -11.59 -11.10
CA ARG A 98 -7.93 -12.53 -12.04
C ARG A 98 -8.67 -12.62 -13.39
N PRO A 99 -10.02 -12.65 -13.46
CA PRO A 99 -10.77 -12.63 -14.71
C PRO A 99 -10.52 -11.41 -15.63
N LEU A 100 -10.11 -10.27 -15.07
CA LEU A 100 -9.83 -9.02 -15.79
C LEU A 100 -8.32 -8.74 -15.93
N SER A 101 -7.45 -9.63 -15.43
CA SER A 101 -6.00 -9.45 -15.41
C SER A 101 -5.36 -8.96 -16.72
N PRO A 102 -5.79 -9.36 -17.94
CA PRO A 102 -5.15 -8.90 -19.17
C PRO A 102 -5.41 -7.41 -19.49
N TYR A 103 -6.33 -6.76 -18.79
CA TYR A 103 -6.80 -5.40 -19.09
C TYR A 103 -6.51 -4.38 -17.98
N LEU A 104 -6.13 -4.86 -16.80
CA LEU A 104 -5.84 -4.04 -15.63
C LEU A 104 -4.32 -3.90 -15.45
N TYR A 105 -3.87 -2.67 -15.19
CA TYR A 105 -2.49 -2.43 -14.78
C TYR A 105 -2.40 -2.71 -13.28
N GLN A 106 -1.39 -3.47 -12.85
CA GLN A 106 -1.24 -3.84 -11.43
C GLN A 106 -2.55 -4.41 -10.86
N MET A 107 -3.23 -5.24 -11.65
CA MET A 107 -4.47 -5.96 -11.32
C MET A 107 -5.74 -5.21 -10.95
N ASP A 108 -5.71 -3.96 -10.51
CA ASP A 108 -6.90 -3.21 -10.07
C ASP A 108 -6.95 -1.78 -10.59
N THR A 109 -5.94 -1.34 -11.35
CA THR A 109 -5.95 0.01 -11.92
C THR A 109 -6.27 0.00 -13.41
N ILE A 110 -7.19 0.89 -13.78
CA ILE A 110 -7.43 1.24 -15.18
C ILE A 110 -6.62 2.49 -15.50
N LEU A 111 -5.63 2.34 -16.38
CA LEU A 111 -4.92 3.47 -16.98
C LEU A 111 -5.72 4.09 -18.13
N THR A 112 -5.72 5.42 -18.23
CA THR A 112 -6.05 6.13 -19.47
C THR A 112 -5.04 5.80 -20.57
N ASP A 113 -5.37 6.07 -21.84
CA ASP A 113 -4.41 5.85 -22.94
C ASP A 113 -3.11 6.65 -22.77
N GLN A 114 -3.22 7.85 -22.21
CA GLN A 114 -2.06 8.67 -21.88
C GLN A 114 -1.19 7.99 -20.83
N GLN A 115 -1.76 7.62 -19.67
CA GLN A 115 -1.04 6.94 -18.60
C GLN A 115 -0.44 5.61 -19.09
N MET A 116 -1.19 4.84 -19.89
CA MET A 116 -0.72 3.59 -20.49
C MET A 116 0.52 3.81 -21.36
N ASN A 117 0.50 4.84 -22.21
CA ASN A 117 1.63 5.17 -23.06
C ASN A 117 2.84 5.65 -22.22
N GLU A 118 2.62 6.38 -21.13
CA GLU A 118 3.68 6.82 -20.21
C GLU A 118 4.36 5.62 -19.52
N VAL A 119 3.58 4.66 -19.01
CA VAL A 119 4.08 3.43 -18.38
C VAL A 119 4.83 2.55 -19.39
N VAL A 120 4.22 2.25 -20.54
CA VAL A 120 4.79 1.34 -21.55
C VAL A 120 6.05 1.89 -22.21
N ALA A 121 6.09 3.20 -22.48
CA ALA A 121 7.22 3.81 -23.18
C ALA A 121 8.48 3.90 -22.30
N ASN A 122 8.37 3.82 -20.96
CA ASN A 122 9.48 4.09 -20.03
C ASN A 122 10.19 5.42 -20.33
N ALA A 123 9.49 6.36 -20.95
CA ALA A 123 10.14 7.48 -21.60
C ALA A 123 10.41 8.56 -20.56
N ARG A 124 11.70 8.83 -20.29
CA ARG A 124 12.15 10.14 -19.83
C ARG A 124 11.87 11.16 -20.95
N LYS A 125 10.61 11.53 -21.16
CA LYS A 125 10.29 12.59 -22.14
C LYS A 125 10.66 13.95 -21.56
N LYS A 126 11.70 14.56 -22.14
CA LYS A 126 11.96 15.99 -22.03
C LYS A 126 10.78 16.75 -22.67
N ARG A 127 10.24 17.75 -21.94
CA ARG A 127 9.41 18.88 -22.41
C ARG A 127 7.93 18.60 -22.78
N LYS A 128 7.14 18.18 -21.79
CA LYS A 128 5.71 18.52 -21.53
C LYS A 128 5.21 17.48 -20.51
N ALA A 129 5.69 17.59 -19.27
CA ALA A 129 5.24 16.71 -18.20
C ALA A 129 3.80 17.09 -17.86
N THR A 130 2.83 16.22 -18.15
CA THR A 130 1.67 16.11 -17.28
C THR A 130 2.20 15.63 -15.94
N SER A 131 2.40 16.59 -15.03
CA SER A 131 2.76 16.30 -13.66
C SER A 131 1.76 15.31 -13.06
N TYR A 132 2.19 14.44 -12.15
CA TYR A 132 1.30 13.69 -11.26
C TYR A 132 0.15 14.54 -10.69
N THR A 133 0.39 15.85 -10.51
CA THR A 133 -0.63 16.82 -10.06
C THR A 133 -1.72 17.16 -11.08
N ALA A 134 -1.56 16.79 -12.36
CA ALA A 134 -2.54 17.07 -13.42
C ALA A 134 -3.81 16.22 -13.31
N TYR A 135 -3.73 15.10 -12.59
CA TYR A 135 -4.85 14.17 -12.36
C TYR A 135 -5.51 14.38 -10.99
N LYS A 136 -5.23 15.49 -10.30
CA LYS A 136 -5.88 15.81 -9.03
C LYS A 136 -7.32 16.23 -9.27
N TRP A 137 -8.20 15.84 -8.37
CA TRP A 137 -9.51 16.47 -8.26
C TRP A 137 -9.33 17.95 -7.87
N PRO A 138 -10.03 18.90 -8.52
CA PRO A 138 -9.88 20.32 -8.21
C PRO A 138 -10.36 20.59 -6.76
N THR A 139 -9.55 21.31 -5.98
CA THR A 139 -9.87 21.64 -4.58
C THR A 139 -9.95 23.15 -4.29
N LYS A 140 -9.42 24.02 -5.17
CA LYS A 140 -9.24 25.46 -4.88
C LYS A 140 -10.30 26.43 -5.44
N ALA A 141 -11.29 25.96 -6.19
CA ALA A 141 -12.33 26.86 -6.76
C ALA A 141 -13.75 26.29 -6.76
N VAL A 142 -13.90 24.96 -6.67
CA VAL A 142 -15.14 24.19 -6.61
C VAL A 142 -14.71 22.94 -5.84
N GLY A 143 -15.22 22.67 -4.64
CA GLY A 143 -16.54 22.07 -4.50
C GLY A 143 -16.35 20.56 -4.52
N VAL A 144 -16.41 19.98 -3.33
CA VAL A 144 -16.83 18.60 -3.02
C VAL A 144 -16.83 17.62 -4.21
N ILE A 145 -16.04 16.53 -4.15
CA ILE A 145 -15.97 15.47 -5.16
C ILE A 145 -17.36 14.82 -5.34
N PRO A 146 -18.05 15.02 -6.49
CA PRO A 146 -19.37 14.44 -6.69
C PRO A 146 -19.26 12.93 -6.85
N TYR A 147 -20.19 12.19 -6.25
CA TYR A 147 -20.30 10.75 -6.46
C TYR A 147 -21.74 10.26 -6.61
N PHE A 148 -21.89 9.15 -7.31
CA PHE A 148 -23.16 8.49 -7.58
C PHE A 148 -23.04 7.01 -7.21
N LEU A 149 -24.16 6.41 -6.80
CA LEU A 149 -24.29 5.01 -6.47
C LEU A 149 -25.20 4.36 -7.51
N ASP A 150 -24.67 3.42 -8.28
CA ASP A 150 -25.43 2.68 -9.28
C ASP A 150 -26.39 1.67 -8.62
N ALA A 151 -27.52 1.41 -9.28
CA ALA A 151 -28.54 0.48 -8.79
C ALA A 151 -28.07 -0.98 -8.69
N SER A 152 -26.92 -1.33 -9.29
CA SER A 152 -26.30 -2.65 -9.19
C SER A 152 -25.64 -2.95 -7.84
N LEU A 153 -25.51 -1.95 -6.95
CA LEU A 153 -24.91 -2.12 -5.63
C LEU A 153 -25.93 -2.70 -4.63
N THR A 154 -25.47 -3.61 -3.78
CA THR A 154 -26.24 -4.10 -2.63
C THR A 154 -26.21 -3.07 -1.49
N ALA A 155 -27.16 -3.17 -0.55
CA ALA A 155 -27.18 -2.31 0.64
C ALA A 155 -25.88 -2.38 1.45
N GLU A 156 -25.30 -3.58 1.61
CA GLU A 156 -24.01 -3.79 2.26
C GLU A 156 -22.88 -3.01 1.59
N LYS A 157 -22.77 -3.11 0.25
CA LYS A 157 -21.75 -2.36 -0.51
C LYS A 157 -21.94 -0.86 -0.35
N ILE A 158 -23.18 -0.37 -0.39
CA ILE A 158 -23.49 1.06 -0.17
C ILE A 158 -23.02 1.51 1.22
N THR A 159 -23.32 0.74 2.27
CA THR A 159 -22.88 1.05 3.64
C THR A 159 -21.35 1.15 3.73
N VAL A 160 -20.61 0.20 3.12
CA VAL A 160 -19.15 0.20 3.16
C VAL A 160 -18.56 1.35 2.32
N ILE A 161 -19.15 1.66 1.16
CA ILE A 161 -18.75 2.82 0.34
C ILE A 161 -18.92 4.12 1.14
N GLN A 162 -20.05 4.29 1.82
CA GLN A 162 -20.29 5.47 2.64
C GLN A 162 -19.30 5.56 3.82
N ALA A 163 -18.98 4.43 4.47
CA ALA A 163 -17.96 4.39 5.53
C ALA A 163 -16.56 4.74 5.00
N ALA A 164 -16.20 4.26 3.81
CA ALA A 164 -14.92 4.56 3.17
C ALA A 164 -14.80 6.03 2.74
N ILE A 165 -15.88 6.61 2.20
CA ILE A 165 -15.96 8.05 1.92
C ILE A 165 -15.78 8.84 3.20
N LYS A 166 -16.55 8.51 4.25
CA LYS A 166 -16.46 9.16 5.55
C LYS A 166 -15.05 9.08 6.14
N PHE A 167 -14.37 7.94 6.01
CA PHE A 167 -12.97 7.82 6.44
C PHE A 167 -12.07 8.89 5.80
N TRP A 168 -12.16 9.08 4.48
CA TRP A 168 -11.36 10.09 3.78
C TRP A 168 -11.78 11.51 4.16
N GLU A 169 -13.08 11.78 4.35
CA GLU A 169 -13.57 13.09 4.78
C GLU A 169 -13.15 13.47 6.20
N ASP A 170 -13.14 12.50 7.12
CA ASP A 170 -12.76 12.71 8.52
C ASP A 170 -11.24 12.92 8.66
N ASN A 171 -10.45 12.32 7.76
CA ASN A 171 -8.99 12.29 7.86
C ASN A 171 -8.24 13.22 6.90
N THR A 172 -8.96 13.85 5.97
CA THR A 172 -8.40 14.79 5.02
C THR A 172 -9.29 16.02 4.85
N CYS A 173 -8.79 17.02 4.10
CA CYS A 173 -9.61 18.16 3.69
C CYS A 173 -10.56 17.86 2.52
N LEU A 174 -10.52 16.65 1.95
CA LEU A 174 -11.42 16.26 0.88
C LEU A 174 -12.84 16.11 1.39
N LYS A 175 -13.80 16.44 0.53
CA LYS A 175 -15.24 16.31 0.79
C LYS A 175 -15.89 15.65 -0.42
N PHE A 176 -16.94 14.87 -0.18
CA PHE A 176 -17.67 14.11 -1.20
C PHE A 176 -19.16 14.45 -1.18
N GLN A 177 -19.78 14.60 -2.36
CA GLN A 177 -21.17 15.02 -2.49
C GLN A 177 -21.98 13.94 -3.19
N PRO A 178 -22.93 13.28 -2.51
CA PRO A 178 -23.84 12.36 -3.18
C PRO A 178 -24.69 13.13 -4.19
N ASN A 179 -24.78 12.61 -5.41
CA ASN A 179 -25.52 13.20 -6.52
C ASN A 179 -25.16 14.68 -6.78
N GLY A 180 -23.89 15.04 -6.54
CA GLY A 180 -23.40 16.41 -6.73
C GLY A 180 -23.42 16.85 -8.19
N ALA A 181 -23.49 18.16 -8.41
CA ALA A 181 -23.42 18.75 -9.74
C ALA A 181 -21.98 18.77 -10.27
N GLY A 182 -21.81 18.70 -11.59
CA GLY A 182 -20.51 18.79 -12.25
C GLY A 182 -20.37 17.83 -13.42
N SER A 183 -19.39 18.09 -14.29
CA SER A 183 -19.07 17.20 -15.42
C SER A 183 -18.18 16.03 -15.02
N ASN A 184 -17.49 16.13 -13.88
CA ASN A 184 -16.59 15.10 -13.36
C ASN A 184 -17.16 14.53 -12.07
N SER A 185 -17.26 13.21 -11.97
CA SER A 185 -17.80 12.53 -10.79
C SER A 185 -17.33 11.09 -10.69
N LEU A 186 -17.41 10.51 -9.50
CA LEU A 186 -17.24 9.08 -9.28
C LEU A 186 -18.58 8.36 -9.45
N LEU A 187 -18.59 7.20 -10.10
CA LEU A 187 -19.73 6.28 -10.14
C LEU A 187 -19.33 4.96 -9.50
N PHE A 188 -19.81 4.70 -8.30
CA PHE A 188 -19.65 3.39 -7.68
C PHE A 188 -20.69 2.43 -8.24
N PHE A 189 -20.26 1.24 -8.64
CA PHE A 189 -21.12 0.23 -9.26
C PHE A 189 -20.58 -1.18 -9.04
N ASN A 190 -21.41 -2.20 -9.30
CA ASN A 190 -20.98 -3.59 -9.26
C ASN A 190 -20.46 -4.05 -10.64
N GLY A 191 -19.16 -3.87 -10.87
CA GLY A 191 -18.47 -4.34 -12.08
C GLY A 191 -18.01 -5.80 -12.03
N GLY A 192 -18.29 -6.54 -10.95
CA GLY A 192 -17.92 -7.95 -10.79
C GLY A 192 -16.44 -8.22 -10.43
N ALA A 193 -15.70 -7.17 -10.05
CA ALA A 193 -14.31 -7.15 -9.60
C ALA A 193 -14.03 -5.82 -8.82
N CYS A 194 -12.85 -5.61 -8.24
CA CYS A 194 -12.48 -4.35 -7.55
C CYS A 194 -11.52 -3.54 -8.43
N TYR A 195 -11.88 -2.36 -8.90
CA TYR A 195 -10.93 -1.57 -9.70
C TYR A 195 -11.32 -0.10 -9.80
N SER A 196 -10.33 0.72 -10.09
CA SER A 196 -10.48 2.16 -10.21
C SER A 196 -9.49 2.75 -11.21
N TYR A 197 -9.72 4.00 -11.62
CA TYR A 197 -8.73 4.77 -12.35
C TYR A 197 -7.77 5.46 -11.38
N ILE A 198 -6.58 5.83 -11.85
CA ILE A 198 -5.63 6.63 -11.06
C ILE A 198 -5.91 8.12 -11.30
N GLY A 199 -6.48 8.78 -10.28
CA GLY A 199 -6.82 10.21 -10.29
C GLY A 199 -8.11 10.55 -11.06
N MET A 200 -8.36 11.86 -11.24
CA MET A 200 -9.46 12.40 -12.02
C MET A 200 -9.14 12.32 -13.52
N ILE A 201 -9.88 11.47 -14.24
CA ILE A 201 -9.71 11.28 -15.70
C ILE A 201 -10.64 12.18 -16.53
N GLY A 202 -11.60 12.85 -15.87
CA GLY A 202 -12.66 13.64 -16.50
C GLY A 202 -13.91 12.81 -16.82
N GLY A 203 -15.07 13.47 -16.86
CA GLY A 203 -16.36 12.80 -17.00
C GLY A 203 -16.79 12.05 -15.73
N GLN A 204 -17.90 11.33 -15.81
CA GLN A 204 -18.27 10.35 -14.80
C GLN A 204 -17.38 9.10 -14.95
N GLN A 205 -16.52 8.85 -13.97
CA GLN A 205 -15.57 7.73 -13.99
C GLN A 205 -15.99 6.61 -13.03
N PRO A 206 -15.92 5.34 -13.47
CA PRO A 206 -16.37 4.20 -12.67
C PRO A 206 -15.37 3.81 -11.58
N VAL A 207 -15.88 3.40 -10.42
CA VAL A 207 -15.16 2.71 -9.35
C VAL A 207 -15.92 1.41 -9.05
N SER A 208 -15.34 0.27 -9.40
CA SER A 208 -16.03 -1.01 -9.30
C SER A 208 -15.87 -1.60 -7.91
N ILE A 209 -16.99 -1.83 -7.23
CA ILE A 209 -17.08 -2.57 -5.97
C ILE A 209 -17.85 -3.87 -6.26
N GLY A 210 -17.11 -4.84 -6.78
CA GLY A 210 -17.58 -6.19 -7.09
C GLY A 210 -17.86 -7.06 -5.87
N ASP A 211 -18.16 -8.32 -6.10
CA ASP A 211 -18.33 -9.30 -5.03
C ASP A 211 -16.96 -9.66 -4.44
N GLY A 212 -16.86 -9.62 -3.11
CA GLY A 212 -15.59 -9.76 -2.38
C GLY A 212 -14.87 -8.43 -2.12
N CYS A 213 -15.36 -7.32 -2.66
CA CYS A 213 -14.75 -6.00 -2.50
C CYS A 213 -15.30 -5.19 -1.31
N GLN A 214 -16.36 -5.68 -0.65
CA GLN A 214 -17.12 -4.93 0.36
C GLN A 214 -16.44 -4.86 1.74
N TYR A 215 -15.12 -4.69 1.77
CA TYR A 215 -14.34 -4.48 2.99
C TYR A 215 -13.82 -3.04 3.03
N LEU A 216 -13.83 -2.42 4.21
CA LEU A 216 -13.45 -1.00 4.37
C LEU A 216 -12.07 -0.70 3.75
N GLY A 217 -11.05 -1.52 4.02
CA GLY A 217 -9.72 -1.32 3.45
C GLY A 217 -9.68 -1.48 1.92
N ILE A 218 -10.49 -2.35 1.34
CA ILE A 218 -10.57 -2.50 -0.13
C ILE A 218 -11.27 -1.27 -0.73
N VAL A 219 -12.41 -0.84 -0.20
CA VAL A 219 -13.13 0.30 -0.77
C VAL A 219 -12.35 1.61 -0.59
N THR A 220 -11.68 1.80 0.55
CA THR A 220 -10.78 2.95 0.75
C THR A 220 -9.57 2.91 -0.18
N HIS A 221 -9.03 1.73 -0.50
CA HIS A 221 -7.97 1.54 -1.49
C HIS A 221 -8.42 1.95 -2.91
N GLU A 222 -9.60 1.51 -3.36
CA GLU A 222 -10.14 1.90 -4.67
C GLU A 222 -10.44 3.40 -4.78
N ILE A 223 -10.93 4.01 -3.68
CA ILE A 223 -11.06 5.47 -3.58
C ILE A 223 -9.68 6.12 -3.58
N GLY A 224 -8.68 5.54 -2.91
CA GLY A 224 -7.29 5.98 -2.93
C GLY A 224 -6.76 6.08 -4.37
N HIS A 225 -6.97 5.05 -5.19
CA HIS A 225 -6.66 5.10 -6.63
C HIS A 225 -7.39 6.25 -7.33
N ALA A 226 -8.71 6.37 -7.14
CA ALA A 226 -9.50 7.43 -7.75
C ALA A 226 -9.01 8.83 -7.36
N LEU A 227 -8.43 8.97 -6.16
CA LEU A 227 -7.82 10.20 -5.64
C LEU A 227 -6.38 10.43 -6.12
N GLY A 228 -5.74 9.42 -6.71
CA GLY A 228 -4.43 9.53 -7.35
C GLY A 228 -3.34 8.62 -6.77
N PHE A 229 -3.65 7.71 -5.84
CA PHE A 229 -2.64 6.79 -5.34
C PHE A 229 -2.27 5.71 -6.36
N TYR A 230 -0.98 5.41 -6.41
CA TYR A 230 -0.45 4.17 -6.94
C TYR A 230 -0.23 3.21 -5.77
N HIS A 231 0.10 1.96 -6.07
CA HIS A 231 0.53 1.03 -5.05
C HIS A 231 1.87 1.43 -4.39
N GLU A 232 2.03 1.04 -3.12
CA GLU A 232 3.22 1.32 -2.32
C GLU A 232 4.44 0.53 -2.85
N GLN A 233 4.27 -0.76 -3.20
CA GLN A 233 5.35 -1.57 -3.79
C GLN A 233 5.77 -1.13 -5.20
N SER A 234 5.05 -0.18 -5.80
CA SER A 234 5.34 0.41 -7.10
C SER A 234 6.15 1.71 -6.99
N ARG A 235 6.49 2.15 -5.77
CA ARG A 235 7.34 3.33 -5.59
C ARG A 235 8.68 3.18 -6.30
N TYR A 236 9.22 4.29 -6.80
CA TYR A 236 10.51 4.27 -7.50
C TYR A 236 11.67 3.86 -6.58
N ASP A 237 11.55 4.11 -5.27
CA ASP A 237 12.51 3.77 -4.21
C ASP A 237 12.24 2.41 -3.53
N ARG A 238 11.23 1.64 -3.97
CA ARG A 238 10.82 0.39 -3.30
C ARG A 238 11.94 -0.66 -3.16
N ASP A 239 12.92 -0.67 -4.06
CA ASP A 239 14.05 -1.64 -4.03
C ASP A 239 14.95 -1.46 -2.78
N ASN A 240 14.80 -0.36 -2.02
CA ASN A 240 15.45 -0.16 -0.72
C ASN A 240 14.72 -0.88 0.44
N TYR A 241 13.49 -1.34 0.20
CA TYR A 241 12.58 -1.85 1.23
C TYR A 241 12.06 -3.24 0.92
N VAL A 242 11.85 -3.58 -0.35
CA VAL A 242 11.41 -4.91 -0.77
C VAL A 242 12.18 -5.38 -2.00
N THR A 243 12.41 -6.68 -2.07
CA THR A 243 12.94 -7.36 -3.26
C THR A 243 11.86 -8.25 -3.87
N VAL A 244 11.76 -8.24 -5.20
CA VAL A 244 10.84 -9.11 -5.94
C VAL A 244 11.54 -10.41 -6.30
N ASN A 245 11.08 -11.52 -5.72
CA ASN A 245 11.50 -12.87 -6.07
C ASN A 245 10.86 -13.31 -7.40
N LEU A 246 11.50 -12.92 -8.50
CA LEU A 246 10.99 -13.19 -9.85
C LEU A 246 10.80 -14.69 -10.14
N ALA A 247 11.59 -15.55 -9.51
CA ALA A 247 11.50 -17.00 -9.71
C ALA A 247 10.18 -17.60 -9.22
N ASN A 248 9.48 -16.90 -8.31
CA ASN A 248 8.18 -17.32 -7.81
C ASN A 248 7.01 -16.51 -8.38
N VAL A 249 7.22 -15.66 -9.40
CA VAL A 249 6.14 -14.90 -10.04
C VAL A 249 5.46 -15.74 -11.12
N ILE A 250 4.12 -15.81 -11.11
CA ILE A 250 3.34 -16.46 -12.17
C ILE A 250 3.69 -15.83 -13.53
N SER A 251 3.93 -16.67 -14.55
CA SER A 251 4.21 -16.21 -15.91
C SER A 251 3.11 -15.27 -16.41
N GLY A 252 3.51 -14.09 -16.92
CA GLY A 252 2.57 -13.06 -17.37
C GLY A 252 2.25 -11.97 -16.34
N TYR A 253 2.66 -12.11 -15.07
CA TYR A 253 2.29 -11.20 -13.98
C TYR A 253 3.41 -10.26 -13.51
N ALA A 254 4.57 -10.26 -14.15
CA ALA A 254 5.70 -9.44 -13.73
C ALA A 254 5.44 -7.93 -13.85
N SER A 255 4.61 -7.50 -14.81
CA SER A 255 4.19 -6.09 -14.90
C SER A 255 3.48 -5.58 -13.65
N ASN A 256 2.93 -6.45 -12.80
CA ASN A 256 2.34 -6.05 -11.53
C ASN A 256 3.38 -5.52 -10.52
N PHE A 257 4.67 -5.77 -10.78
CA PHE A 257 5.81 -5.28 -9.99
C PHE A 257 6.60 -4.17 -10.70
N ASP A 258 6.03 -3.57 -11.75
CA ASP A 258 6.61 -2.38 -12.38
C ASP A 258 6.67 -1.22 -11.40
N LYS A 259 7.68 -0.37 -11.54
CA LYS A 259 7.85 0.81 -10.68
C LYS A 259 7.39 2.06 -11.41
N ALA A 260 6.62 2.90 -10.74
CA ALA A 260 6.39 4.26 -11.17
C ALA A 260 7.74 5.00 -11.26
N THR A 261 7.81 5.99 -12.15
CA THR A 261 8.95 6.90 -12.24
C THR A 261 8.76 8.11 -11.31
N PRO A 262 9.83 8.86 -10.98
CA PRO A 262 9.71 10.11 -10.21
C PRO A 262 8.82 11.19 -10.86
N ALA A 263 8.55 11.08 -12.17
CA ALA A 263 7.60 11.97 -12.86
C ALA A 263 6.13 11.56 -12.63
N GLN A 264 5.89 10.26 -12.43
CA GLN A 264 4.55 9.68 -12.25
C GLN A 264 4.10 9.68 -10.79
N MET A 265 5.03 9.68 -9.84
CA MET A 265 4.72 9.56 -8.42
C MET A 265 5.59 10.52 -7.61
N ASN A 266 4.95 11.32 -6.76
CA ASN A 266 5.61 12.15 -5.77
C ASN A 266 5.46 11.49 -4.39
N LEU A 267 6.58 11.28 -3.69
CA LEU A 267 6.60 10.65 -2.37
C LEU A 267 6.26 11.63 -1.24
N TYR A 268 6.20 12.93 -1.51
CA TYR A 268 5.89 13.98 -0.53
C TYR A 268 6.76 13.94 0.73
N ASN A 269 8.00 13.45 0.63
CA ASN A 269 8.88 13.19 1.78
C ASN A 269 8.20 12.32 2.85
N VAL A 270 7.40 11.35 2.42
CA VAL A 270 6.84 10.28 3.25
C VAL A 270 7.66 9.02 3.00
N THR A 271 8.07 8.38 4.09
CA THR A 271 8.86 7.15 4.03
C THR A 271 8.04 5.97 3.50
N TYR A 272 8.69 4.85 3.18
CA TYR A 272 8.01 3.63 2.76
C TYR A 272 7.24 3.00 3.91
N ASP A 273 5.99 2.60 3.66
CA ASP A 273 5.12 1.98 4.67
C ASP A 273 4.73 0.56 4.28
N TYR A 274 5.37 -0.45 4.87
CA TYR A 274 5.00 -1.85 4.67
C TYR A 274 3.53 -2.11 5.00
N GLY A 275 2.92 -1.34 5.91
CA GLY A 275 1.52 -1.49 6.31
C GLY A 275 0.55 -0.59 5.57
N SER A 276 0.97 0.09 4.50
CA SER A 276 0.05 0.85 3.64
C SER A 276 -1.08 -0.03 3.12
N VAL A 277 -2.30 0.51 3.07
CA VAL A 277 -3.43 -0.18 2.42
C VAL A 277 -3.22 -0.35 0.92
N MET A 278 -2.30 0.43 0.33
CA MET A 278 -1.88 0.36 -1.07
C MET A 278 -0.74 -0.65 -1.29
N HIS A 279 -0.32 -1.39 -0.26
CA HIS A 279 0.71 -2.41 -0.39
C HIS A 279 0.10 -3.79 -0.70
N TYR A 280 0.69 -4.51 -1.65
CA TYR A 280 0.39 -5.93 -1.90
C TYR A 280 0.76 -6.83 -0.71
N ALA A 281 0.11 -7.97 -0.61
CA ALA A 281 0.55 -9.04 0.27
C ALA A 281 1.87 -9.64 -0.25
N SER A 282 2.58 -10.35 0.62
CA SER A 282 3.90 -10.90 0.29
C SER A 282 3.86 -11.95 -0.82
N GLU A 283 2.75 -12.67 -0.92
CA GLU A 283 2.51 -13.84 -1.76
C GLU A 283 1.65 -13.52 -2.98
N ASP A 284 1.26 -12.26 -3.18
CA ASP A 284 0.49 -11.87 -4.36
C ASP A 284 1.28 -12.27 -5.63
N PHE A 285 0.59 -12.95 -6.55
CA PHE A 285 1.14 -13.51 -7.81
C PHE A 285 2.17 -14.62 -7.65
N ALA A 286 2.19 -15.31 -6.51
CA ALA A 286 3.06 -16.45 -6.28
C ALA A 286 2.69 -17.69 -7.11
N ILE A 287 3.70 -18.42 -7.60
CA ILE A 287 3.54 -19.80 -8.08
C ILE A 287 3.24 -20.73 -6.89
N ASP A 288 4.02 -20.59 -5.82
CA ASP A 288 3.82 -21.24 -4.52
C ASP A 288 3.67 -20.15 -3.44
N SER A 289 2.47 -20.02 -2.86
CA SER A 289 2.15 -18.99 -1.86
C SER A 289 2.89 -19.15 -0.53
N SER A 290 3.50 -20.32 -0.27
CA SER A 290 4.40 -20.52 0.88
C SER A 290 5.76 -19.84 0.70
N ILE A 291 6.07 -19.38 -0.52
CA ILE A 291 7.28 -18.64 -0.85
C ILE A 291 6.87 -17.19 -1.15
N PRO A 292 7.41 -16.18 -0.45
CA PRO A 292 7.07 -14.80 -0.75
C PRO A 292 7.60 -14.37 -2.12
N VAL A 293 6.79 -13.59 -2.83
CA VAL A 293 7.18 -12.84 -4.02
C VAL A 293 7.81 -11.50 -3.62
N LEU A 294 7.19 -10.79 -2.68
CA LEU A 294 7.75 -9.58 -2.08
C LEU A 294 8.47 -9.94 -0.78
N ILE A 295 9.79 -9.80 -0.78
CA ILE A 295 10.64 -10.07 0.38
C ILE A 295 11.01 -8.74 1.02
N ALA A 296 10.62 -8.53 2.26
CA ALA A 296 11.00 -7.34 3.02
C ALA A 296 12.51 -7.32 3.27
N ALA A 297 13.14 -6.16 3.06
CA ALA A 297 14.56 -5.96 3.35
C ALA A 297 14.86 -6.11 4.84
N ASP A 298 13.90 -5.72 5.69
CA ASP A 298 13.85 -6.09 7.09
C ASP A 298 12.81 -7.21 7.27
N PRO A 299 13.24 -8.47 7.49
CA PRO A 299 12.33 -9.62 7.59
C PRO A 299 11.27 -9.49 8.68
N ARG A 300 11.49 -8.61 9.67
CA ARG A 300 10.51 -8.35 10.74
C ARG A 300 9.21 -7.76 10.19
N TYR A 301 9.25 -7.07 9.05
CA TYR A 301 8.08 -6.46 8.43
C TYR A 301 7.37 -7.38 7.42
N GLN A 302 7.82 -8.62 7.25
CA GLN A 302 7.30 -9.54 6.23
C GLN A 302 5.77 -9.74 6.34
N GLN A 303 5.26 -9.92 7.56
CA GLN A 303 3.82 -10.09 7.85
C GLN A 303 3.04 -8.76 7.90
N THR A 304 3.69 -7.60 7.85
CA THR A 304 3.02 -6.29 7.87
C THR A 304 2.38 -5.96 6.52
N MET A 305 2.92 -6.50 5.43
CA MET A 305 2.48 -6.24 4.04
C MET A 305 1.15 -6.88 3.70
N GLY A 306 0.29 -6.15 2.98
CA GLY A 306 -0.99 -6.68 2.46
C GLY A 306 -2.20 -6.52 3.37
N GLN A 307 -2.08 -5.77 4.47
CA GLN A 307 -3.22 -5.51 5.35
C GLN A 307 -4.39 -4.82 4.61
N ARG A 308 -5.63 -5.15 4.97
CA ARG A 308 -6.87 -4.58 4.37
C ARG A 308 -7.82 -3.99 5.41
N ARG A 309 -7.30 -3.53 6.54
CA ARG A 309 -8.10 -2.98 7.65
C ARG A 309 -8.60 -1.57 7.33
N ALA A 310 -7.66 -0.67 7.05
CA ALA A 310 -7.91 0.72 6.73
C ALA A 310 -6.60 1.35 6.20
N PRO A 311 -6.66 2.54 5.58
CA PRO A 311 -5.47 3.33 5.27
C PRO A 311 -4.64 3.61 6.52
N SER A 312 -3.32 3.50 6.39
CA SER A 312 -2.38 3.78 7.46
C SER A 312 -2.29 5.28 7.77
N PHE A 313 -1.61 5.63 8.86
CA PHE A 313 -1.33 7.04 9.15
C PHE A 313 -0.53 7.72 8.03
N LEU A 314 0.40 6.98 7.40
CA LEU A 314 1.20 7.50 6.30
C LEU A 314 0.42 7.59 4.98
N ASP A 315 -0.56 6.71 4.75
CA ASP A 315 -1.50 6.85 3.62
C ASP A 315 -2.26 8.18 3.74
N VAL A 316 -2.81 8.46 4.93
CA VAL A 316 -3.56 9.70 5.19
C VAL A 316 -2.65 10.94 5.08
N LEU A 317 -1.44 10.89 5.65
CA LEU A 317 -0.47 11.98 5.55
C LEU A 317 -0.10 12.28 4.10
N THR A 318 0.14 11.23 3.30
CA THR A 318 0.46 11.35 1.88
C THR A 318 -0.70 11.98 1.12
N MET A 319 -1.94 11.58 1.40
CA MET A 319 -3.12 12.16 0.76
C MET A 319 -3.29 13.64 1.11
N ASN A 320 -3.08 14.01 2.37
CA ASN A 320 -3.14 15.39 2.81
C ASN A 320 -2.09 16.27 2.14
N ARG A 321 -0.84 15.80 2.03
CA ARG A 321 0.23 16.51 1.28
C ARG A 321 -0.06 16.55 -0.21
N HIS A 322 -0.65 15.49 -0.76
CA HIS A 322 -1.06 15.45 -2.16
C HIS A 322 -2.08 16.54 -2.46
N TYR A 323 -3.10 16.73 -1.63
CA TYR A 323 -4.12 17.76 -1.86
C TYR A 323 -3.82 19.14 -1.22
N GLY A 324 -2.67 19.28 -0.55
CA GLY A 324 -2.27 20.52 0.13
C GLY A 324 -3.15 20.86 1.33
N CYS A 325 -3.72 19.83 1.98
CA CYS A 325 -4.56 19.98 3.17
C CYS A 325 -3.75 20.48 4.37
N ASP A 326 -2.46 20.15 4.43
CA ASP A 326 -1.52 20.62 5.45
C ASP A 326 -1.36 22.14 5.47
N ALA A 327 -1.42 22.78 4.29
CA ALA A 327 -1.33 24.23 4.16
C ALA A 327 -2.54 24.98 4.75
N LEU A 328 -3.70 24.32 4.89
CA LEU A 328 -4.92 24.97 5.41
C LEU A 328 -4.73 25.48 6.83
N CYS A 329 -4.03 24.71 7.67
CA CYS A 329 -3.76 25.12 9.05
C CYS A 329 -2.55 26.05 9.19
N THR A 330 -1.74 26.20 8.15
CA THR A 330 -0.66 27.20 8.10
C THR A 330 -1.19 28.58 7.71
N SER A 331 -2.24 28.66 6.87
CA SER A 331 -2.90 29.93 6.55
C SER A 331 -3.70 30.53 7.70
N CYS A 332 -4.02 29.74 8.72
CA CYS A 332 -4.70 30.20 9.93
C CYS A 332 -3.69 30.79 10.92
N SER A 333 -3.48 32.11 10.89
CA SER A 333 -2.57 32.84 11.80
C SER A 333 -2.87 32.68 13.30
N SER A 334 -3.98 32.04 13.67
CA SER A 334 -4.44 31.84 15.06
C SER A 334 -4.06 30.48 15.68
N SER A 335 -3.63 29.48 14.91
CA SER A 335 -3.35 28.13 15.45
C SER A 335 -1.91 28.00 15.95
N THR A 336 -1.73 27.97 17.28
CA THR A 336 -0.47 27.70 17.97
C THR A 336 -0.23 26.20 18.25
N THR A 337 -1.09 25.33 17.75
CA THR A 337 -1.05 23.86 17.97
C THR A 337 0.30 23.27 17.57
N VAL A 338 0.98 22.60 18.52
CA VAL A 338 2.20 21.82 18.29
C VAL A 338 1.89 20.36 18.54
N CYS A 339 1.95 19.55 17.49
CA CYS A 339 1.69 18.12 17.57
C CYS A 339 2.93 17.36 18.03
N GLN A 340 2.72 16.37 18.90
CA GLN A 340 3.75 15.52 19.46
C GLN A 340 3.79 14.15 18.77
N ASN A 341 4.85 13.39 19.05
CA ASN A 341 5.00 11.98 18.64
C ASN A 341 4.82 11.72 17.12
N GLY A 342 5.11 12.71 16.27
CA GLY A 342 4.96 12.60 14.81
C GLY A 342 3.58 12.97 14.27
N GLY A 343 2.65 13.42 15.12
CA GLY A 343 1.36 13.97 14.69
C GLY A 343 1.50 15.24 13.85
N TYR A 344 0.44 15.57 13.12
CA TYR A 344 0.33 16.81 12.34
C TYR A 344 -1.03 17.46 12.56
N LYS A 345 -1.15 18.76 12.28
CA LYS A 345 -2.40 19.51 12.50
C LYS A 345 -3.53 18.89 11.68
N ASP A 346 -4.68 18.69 12.32
CA ASP A 346 -5.84 18.14 11.65
C ASP A 346 -6.39 19.14 10.62
N PRO A 347 -6.45 18.80 9.33
CA PRO A 347 -6.94 19.70 8.30
C PRO A 347 -8.42 20.07 8.45
N ASN A 348 -9.20 19.29 9.20
CA ASN A 348 -10.59 19.59 9.51
C ASN A 348 -10.75 20.44 10.78
N ASN A 349 -9.72 20.50 11.64
CA ASN A 349 -9.73 21.28 12.86
C ASN A 349 -8.30 21.64 13.29
N CYS A 350 -7.84 22.84 12.94
CA CYS A 350 -6.47 23.26 13.19
C CYS A 350 -6.09 23.45 14.66
N ASN A 351 -7.02 23.26 15.60
CA ASN A 351 -6.75 23.32 17.04
C ASN A 351 -6.42 21.96 17.65
N GLN A 352 -6.46 20.88 16.86
CA GLN A 352 -6.08 19.53 17.29
C GLN A 352 -5.15 18.86 16.27
N CYS A 353 -4.62 17.71 16.66
CA CYS A 353 -3.69 16.93 15.84
C CYS A 353 -4.33 15.63 15.35
N LYS A 354 -3.94 15.22 14.14
CA LYS A 354 -4.03 13.83 13.70
C LYS A 354 -2.84 13.07 14.26
N CYS A 355 -3.14 11.99 14.96
CA CYS A 355 -2.16 11.24 15.74
C CYS A 355 -1.78 9.92 15.08
N PRO A 356 -0.49 9.54 15.13
CA PRO A 356 -0.09 8.18 14.78
C PRO A 356 -0.79 7.15 15.67
N ALA A 357 -0.95 5.93 15.15
CA ALA A 357 -1.55 4.83 15.90
C ALA A 357 -0.85 4.65 17.27
N SER A 358 -1.67 4.41 18.31
CA SER A 358 -1.34 4.41 19.76
C SER A 358 -1.28 5.75 20.48
N PHE A 359 -1.25 6.89 19.76
CA PHE A 359 -1.22 8.21 20.38
C PHE A 359 -2.58 8.91 20.28
N GLY A 360 -2.94 9.64 21.33
CA GLY A 360 -4.20 10.38 21.42
C GLY A 360 -4.02 11.69 22.18
N GLY A 361 -5.15 12.28 22.56
CA GLY A 361 -5.18 13.65 23.10
C GLY A 361 -5.17 14.69 21.99
N THR A 362 -5.38 15.95 22.37
CA THR A 362 -5.50 17.06 21.41
C THR A 362 -4.21 17.27 20.62
N TYR A 363 -3.06 16.95 21.21
CA TYR A 363 -1.73 17.18 20.65
C TYR A 363 -0.95 15.89 20.42
N CYS A 364 -1.61 14.73 20.45
CA CYS A 364 -0.97 13.41 20.36
C CYS A 364 -0.02 13.11 21.53
N GLU A 365 -0.26 13.71 22.69
CA GLU A 365 0.58 13.66 23.88
C GLU A 365 0.25 12.49 24.82
N THR A 366 -0.94 11.89 24.66
CA THR A 366 -1.42 10.81 25.54
C THR A 366 -1.45 9.46 24.82
N LEU A 367 -1.69 8.39 25.59
CA LEU A 367 -2.05 7.08 25.04
C LEU A 367 -3.44 7.18 24.39
N ALA A 368 -3.60 6.67 23.18
CA ALA A 368 -4.89 6.60 22.52
C ALA A 368 -5.90 5.77 23.35
N PRO A 369 -7.17 6.19 23.45
CA PRO A 369 -8.21 5.34 24.02
C PRO A 369 -8.38 4.08 23.16
N ALA A 370 -8.78 2.98 23.79
CA ALA A 370 -9.16 1.77 23.05
C ALA A 370 -10.35 2.04 22.11
N GLU A 371 -10.31 1.41 20.95
CA GLU A 371 -11.42 1.42 20.00
C GLU A 371 -12.31 0.22 20.29
N ASN A 372 -13.59 0.45 20.59
CA ASN A 372 -14.58 -0.60 20.80
C ASN A 372 -14.16 -1.64 21.88
N GLY A 373 -13.60 -1.18 23.00
CA GLY A 373 -13.18 -2.02 24.11
C GLY A 373 -12.71 -1.23 25.33
N VAL A 374 -12.36 -1.93 26.41
CA VAL A 374 -11.78 -1.36 27.63
C VAL A 374 -10.48 -2.11 27.94
N CYS A 375 -9.37 -1.59 27.43
CA CYS A 375 -8.07 -2.24 27.44
C CYS A 375 -6.97 -1.21 27.18
N GLY A 376 -5.71 -1.63 27.35
CA GLY A 376 -4.56 -0.77 27.15
C GLY A 376 -4.04 -0.15 28.45
N ALA A 377 -2.73 0.13 28.49
CA ALA A 377 -2.08 0.76 29.63
C ALA A 377 -0.74 1.39 29.26
N SER A 378 -0.34 2.42 30.00
CA SER A 378 1.04 2.92 30.03
C SER A 378 1.81 2.21 31.13
N LEU A 379 2.82 1.42 30.76
CA LEU A 379 3.62 0.59 31.66
C LEU A 379 5.04 1.15 31.77
N THR A 380 5.61 1.10 32.98
CA THR A 380 7.00 1.52 33.22
C THR A 380 7.88 0.30 33.35
N ALA A 381 8.88 0.19 32.47
CA ALA A 381 9.85 -0.87 32.47
C ALA A 381 10.90 -0.67 33.56
N THR A 382 11.40 -1.78 34.08
CA THR A 382 12.56 -1.88 34.97
C THR A 382 13.70 -2.61 34.25
N ALA A 383 14.88 -2.68 34.89
CA ALA A 383 15.98 -3.50 34.38
C ALA A 383 15.70 -5.01 34.53
N ALA A 384 14.76 -5.39 35.40
CA ALA A 384 14.29 -6.76 35.53
C ALA A 384 13.21 -7.06 34.47
N TRP A 385 13.13 -8.32 34.03
CA TRP A 385 12.05 -8.76 33.15
C TRP A 385 10.70 -8.62 33.86
N GLN A 386 9.79 -7.90 33.23
CA GLN A 386 8.38 -7.82 33.59
C GLN A 386 7.55 -8.44 32.47
N SER A 387 6.31 -8.80 32.75
CA SER A 387 5.39 -9.33 31.75
C SER A 387 3.97 -8.88 31.98
N PHE A 388 3.21 -8.77 30.91
CA PHE A 388 1.75 -8.70 30.96
C PHE A 388 1.15 -9.57 29.86
N SER A 389 -0.09 -10.01 30.07
CA SER A 389 -0.87 -10.78 29.10
C SER A 389 -2.22 -10.11 28.92
N ALA A 390 -2.75 -10.18 27.70
CA ALA A 390 -4.09 -9.71 27.40
C ALA A 390 -4.70 -10.50 26.24
N THR A 391 -6.02 -10.40 26.14
CA THR A 391 -6.81 -10.91 25.02
C THR A 391 -7.65 -9.79 24.46
N VAL A 392 -7.56 -9.55 23.15
CA VAL A 392 -8.26 -8.47 22.44
C VAL A 392 -9.14 -9.06 21.34
N GLY A 393 -10.37 -8.55 21.18
CA GLY A 393 -11.34 -9.11 20.24
C GLY A 393 -12.05 -10.36 20.77
N THR A 394 -12.80 -11.04 19.91
CA THR A 394 -13.60 -12.22 20.28
C THR A 394 -13.32 -13.43 19.40
N THR A 395 -13.75 -14.62 19.82
CA THR A 395 -13.57 -15.87 19.04
C THR A 395 -14.47 -15.97 17.81
N SER A 396 -15.30 -14.96 17.57
CA SER A 396 -16.09 -14.79 16.34
C SER A 396 -15.61 -13.52 15.63
N THR A 397 -15.61 -13.53 14.31
CA THR A 397 -15.33 -12.33 13.53
C THR A 397 -16.40 -11.29 13.81
N THR A 398 -16.00 -10.11 14.30
CA THR A 398 -16.92 -8.99 14.53
C THR A 398 -16.80 -7.98 13.41
N ASP A 399 -17.94 -7.43 12.97
CA ASP A 399 -17.96 -6.33 11.99
C ASP A 399 -17.30 -5.06 12.55
N ILE A 400 -17.29 -4.92 13.88
CA ILE A 400 -16.67 -3.82 14.60
C ILE A 400 -15.43 -4.37 15.33
N PRO A 401 -14.22 -4.08 14.86
CA PRO A 401 -13.02 -4.60 15.48
C PRO A 401 -12.66 -3.81 16.74
N THR A 402 -12.12 -4.53 17.73
CA THR A 402 -11.50 -3.90 18.91
C THR A 402 -10.04 -3.58 18.61
N THR A 403 -9.58 -2.39 19.00
CA THR A 403 -8.15 -2.03 18.99
C THR A 403 -7.74 -1.58 20.38
N CYS A 404 -6.64 -2.11 20.88
CA CYS A 404 -6.09 -1.77 22.19
C CYS A 404 -4.66 -1.28 22.08
N TYR A 405 -4.26 -0.37 22.96
CA TYR A 405 -2.97 0.31 22.88
C TYR A 405 -2.22 0.23 24.21
N TRP A 406 -0.94 -0.12 24.17
CA TRP A 406 -0.04 -0.03 25.33
C TRP A 406 1.19 0.80 24.98
N HIS A 407 1.68 1.58 25.94
CA HIS A 407 3.00 2.20 25.86
C HIS A 407 3.90 1.56 26.91
N LEU A 408 5.00 0.95 26.48
CA LEU A 408 6.07 0.55 27.38
C LEU A 408 7.08 1.69 27.45
N ASN A 409 7.31 2.26 28.63
CA ASN A 409 8.18 3.41 28.82
C ASN A 409 9.37 3.04 29.71
N SER A 410 10.51 3.64 29.43
CA SER A 410 11.75 3.50 30.20
C SER A 410 12.44 4.87 30.34
N PRO A 411 13.41 5.02 31.25
CA PRO A 411 14.13 6.29 31.43
C PRO A 411 14.76 6.79 30.13
N ALA A 412 14.84 8.11 29.97
CA ALA A 412 15.44 8.73 28.78
C ALA A 412 16.88 8.22 28.53
N GLY A 413 17.20 7.96 27.27
CA GLY A 413 18.49 7.45 26.85
C GLY A 413 18.71 5.95 27.07
N THR A 414 17.67 5.18 27.42
CA THR A 414 17.71 3.71 27.46
C THR A 414 17.06 3.10 26.21
N THR A 415 17.35 1.81 25.98
CA THR A 415 16.66 0.96 25.00
C THR A 415 15.83 -0.09 25.74
N MET A 416 14.84 -0.65 25.07
CA MET A 416 13.96 -1.68 25.61
C MET A 416 14.16 -3.00 24.88
N GLU A 417 14.18 -4.08 25.63
CA GLU A 417 14.08 -5.43 25.11
C GLU A 417 12.63 -5.91 25.26
N VAL A 418 12.05 -6.45 24.18
CA VAL A 418 10.65 -6.88 24.12
C VAL A 418 10.55 -8.26 23.51
N LYS A 419 9.88 -9.19 24.19
CA LYS A 419 9.53 -10.51 23.67
C LYS A 419 8.02 -10.62 23.53
N LEU A 420 7.58 -11.10 22.39
CA LEU A 420 6.19 -11.43 22.11
C LEU A 420 6.01 -12.95 22.19
N THR A 421 4.94 -13.39 22.84
CA THR A 421 4.43 -14.75 22.74
C THR A 421 2.96 -14.66 22.37
N LEU A 422 2.59 -15.13 21.17
CA LEU A 422 1.18 -15.31 20.81
C LEU A 422 0.67 -16.65 21.36
N THR A 423 -0.48 -16.61 22.02
CA THR A 423 -1.14 -17.79 22.63
C THR A 423 -2.51 -18.07 22.02
N GLY A 424 -3.03 -17.17 21.20
CA GLY A 424 -4.27 -17.36 20.46
C GLY A 424 -4.46 -16.32 19.37
N GLY A 425 -5.07 -16.73 18.27
CA GLY A 425 -5.38 -15.89 17.12
C GLY A 425 -5.46 -16.69 15.84
N SER A 426 -5.45 -15.98 14.71
CA SER A 426 -5.41 -16.56 13.37
C SER A 426 -4.22 -16.05 12.58
N CYS A 427 -3.57 -16.96 11.86
CA CYS A 427 -2.49 -16.66 10.94
C CYS A 427 -3.06 -16.34 9.55
N ASN A 428 -2.83 -15.14 9.02
CA ASN A 428 -3.30 -14.74 7.70
C ASN A 428 -2.40 -13.68 7.08
N ALA A 429 -2.48 -13.55 5.76
CA ALA A 429 -1.82 -12.53 4.97
C ALA A 429 -2.04 -11.12 5.54
N GLY A 430 -0.96 -10.37 5.73
CA GLY A 430 -1.00 -9.00 6.25
C GLY A 430 -1.54 -8.84 7.68
N CYS A 431 -1.78 -9.95 8.39
CA CYS A 431 -2.33 -9.97 9.74
C CYS A 431 -3.58 -9.10 9.92
N PHE A 432 -4.49 -9.22 8.97
CA PHE A 432 -5.73 -8.43 8.88
C PHE A 432 -6.69 -8.70 10.05
N TRP A 433 -6.93 -9.98 10.39
CA TRP A 433 -7.93 -10.36 11.39
C TRP A 433 -7.52 -10.03 12.83
N ASN A 434 -6.26 -10.27 13.11
CA ASN A 434 -5.69 -10.14 14.44
C ASN A 434 -4.21 -9.83 14.27
N SER A 435 -3.68 -8.96 15.12
CA SER A 435 -2.23 -8.74 15.16
C SER A 435 -1.82 -8.09 16.45
N VAL A 436 -0.58 -8.38 16.84
CA VAL A 436 0.20 -7.52 17.72
C VAL A 436 1.20 -6.75 16.85
N GLU A 437 1.09 -5.43 16.82
CA GLU A 437 2.01 -4.51 16.18
C GLU A 437 2.95 -3.91 17.22
N ILE A 438 4.26 -3.93 16.94
CA ILE A 438 5.32 -3.42 17.82
C ILE A 438 6.10 -2.33 17.08
N LYS A 439 6.18 -1.13 17.67
CA LYS A 439 6.99 -0.02 17.14
C LYS A 439 8.28 0.13 17.94
N LEU A 440 9.41 -0.12 17.27
CA LEU A 440 10.73 -0.16 17.90
C LEU A 440 11.61 1.06 17.62
N ASP A 441 11.28 1.85 16.59
CA ASP A 441 12.03 3.03 16.19
C ASP A 441 11.43 4.33 16.75
N ASN A 442 12.09 5.46 16.49
CA ASN A 442 11.64 6.79 16.93
C ASN A 442 10.64 7.44 15.97
N ASP A 443 10.30 6.78 14.87
CA ASP A 443 9.33 7.28 13.91
C ASP A 443 8.01 6.53 14.10
N TYR A 444 7.22 7.00 15.07
CA TYR A 444 5.93 6.41 15.40
C TYR A 444 4.89 6.52 14.28
N THR A 445 5.17 7.26 13.21
CA THR A 445 4.25 7.46 12.09
C THR A 445 4.11 6.22 11.21
N LYS A 446 5.16 5.41 11.08
CA LYS A 446 5.19 4.20 10.25
C LYS A 446 4.40 3.07 10.85
N THR A 447 3.79 2.19 10.06
CA THR A 447 3.27 0.93 10.58
C THR A 447 4.41 0.10 11.17
N GLY A 448 4.19 -0.48 12.36
CA GLY A 448 5.17 -1.31 13.05
C GLY A 448 5.28 -2.74 12.54
N ILE A 449 6.07 -3.53 13.25
CA ILE A 449 6.24 -4.97 13.02
C ILE A 449 4.96 -5.68 13.47
N ARG A 450 4.28 -6.41 12.58
CA ARG A 450 3.06 -7.15 12.90
C ARG A 450 3.32 -8.64 13.01
N HIS A 451 2.72 -9.25 14.02
CA HIS A 451 2.64 -10.71 14.15
C HIS A 451 1.20 -11.15 14.41
N CYS A 452 0.80 -12.22 13.74
CA CYS A 452 -0.48 -12.88 13.94
C CYS A 452 -0.37 -14.40 13.94
N CYS A 453 0.72 -14.94 13.42
CA CYS A 453 0.97 -16.38 13.30
C CYS A 453 1.65 -16.93 14.55
N LEU A 454 1.09 -18.01 15.11
CA LEU A 454 1.66 -18.69 16.25
C LEU A 454 3.06 -19.21 15.91
N ALA A 455 4.00 -19.02 16.85
CA ALA A 455 5.41 -19.41 16.71
C ALA A 455 6.19 -18.75 15.55
N ASP A 456 5.63 -17.76 14.85
CA ASP A 456 6.32 -16.99 13.81
C ASP A 456 6.77 -15.61 14.34
N TYR A 457 7.64 -15.67 15.34
CA TYR A 457 8.33 -14.54 15.97
C TYR A 457 9.70 -14.99 16.49
N PRO A 458 10.71 -14.11 16.54
CA PRO A 458 12.06 -14.48 16.91
C PRO A 458 12.15 -14.96 18.36
N SER A 459 13.00 -15.96 18.61
CA SER A 459 13.32 -16.42 19.97
C SER A 459 14.13 -15.39 20.77
N THR A 460 14.83 -14.50 20.06
CA THR A 460 15.56 -13.37 20.63
C THR A 460 14.65 -12.17 20.85
N PRO A 461 14.83 -11.40 21.95
CA PRO A 461 14.09 -10.16 22.13
C PRO A 461 14.31 -9.17 20.99
N TYR A 462 13.25 -8.45 20.66
CA TYR A 462 13.36 -7.20 19.93
C TYR A 462 14.06 -6.15 20.77
N VAL A 463 14.92 -5.34 20.16
CA VAL A 463 15.59 -4.22 20.81
C VAL A 463 15.10 -2.92 20.17
N SER A 464 14.54 -2.01 20.97
CA SER A 464 14.13 -0.69 20.49
C SER A 464 15.32 0.24 20.35
N THR A 465 15.18 1.26 19.49
CA THR A 465 16.11 2.39 19.41
C THR A 465 15.63 3.58 20.25
N THR A 466 14.63 3.38 21.10
CA THR A 466 13.98 4.42 21.89
C THR A 466 13.66 3.93 23.29
N ASN A 467 13.34 4.85 24.19
CA ASN A 467 12.87 4.55 25.53
C ASN A 467 11.34 4.39 25.62
N LYS A 468 10.61 4.36 24.49
CA LYS A 468 9.16 4.18 24.43
C LYS A 468 8.80 3.22 23.29
N VAL A 469 8.18 2.09 23.65
CA VAL A 469 7.71 1.08 22.69
C VAL A 469 6.19 1.03 22.71
N PRO A 470 5.53 1.59 21.70
CA PRO A 470 4.12 1.33 21.46
C PRO A 470 3.86 -0.12 21.05
N ILE A 471 2.82 -0.69 21.66
CA ILE A 471 2.21 -1.97 21.29
C ILE A 471 0.76 -1.68 20.89
N ILE A 472 0.40 -2.01 19.66
CA ILE A 472 -0.97 -1.90 19.17
C ILE A 472 -1.49 -3.31 18.94
N VAL A 473 -2.70 -3.60 19.42
CA VAL A 473 -3.30 -4.91 19.28
C VAL A 473 -4.64 -4.79 18.59
N TYR A 474 -4.74 -5.46 17.47
CA TYR A 474 -5.89 -5.48 16.59
C TYR A 474 -6.66 -6.77 16.80
N GLY A 475 -7.95 -6.70 17.10
CA GLY A 475 -8.78 -7.87 17.34
C GLY A 475 -10.12 -7.84 16.60
N ASN A 476 -10.10 -7.98 15.27
CA ASN A 476 -11.30 -8.38 14.51
C ASN A 476 -11.63 -9.85 14.80
N TYR A 477 -10.59 -10.63 15.08
CA TYR A 477 -10.62 -11.92 15.72
C TYR A 477 -9.79 -11.88 17.01
N GLN A 478 -10.01 -12.84 17.92
CA GLN A 478 -9.29 -12.93 19.17
C GLN A 478 -7.77 -12.85 18.95
N THR A 479 -7.10 -11.99 19.70
CA THR A 479 -5.63 -11.94 19.80
C THR A 479 -5.27 -12.14 21.25
N ALA A 480 -4.78 -13.33 21.61
CA ALA A 480 -4.27 -13.62 22.93
C ALA A 480 -2.74 -13.62 22.89
N PHE A 481 -2.13 -12.85 23.78
CA PHE A 481 -0.69 -12.62 23.75
C PHE A 481 -0.11 -12.34 25.14
N THR A 482 1.20 -12.53 25.24
CA THR A 482 2.05 -12.12 26.36
C THR A 482 3.19 -11.27 25.81
N ILE A 483 3.43 -10.13 26.46
CA ILE A 483 4.63 -9.33 26.24
C ILE A 483 5.51 -9.44 27.47
N GLN A 484 6.77 -9.84 27.28
CA GLN A 484 7.82 -9.66 28.28
C GLN A 484 8.69 -8.49 27.88
N TYR A 485 9.05 -7.65 28.84
CA TYR A 485 9.81 -6.43 28.57
C TYR A 485 10.73 -6.07 29.73
N ARG A 486 11.83 -5.39 29.40
CA ARG A 486 12.75 -4.73 30.34
C ARG A 486 13.49 -3.61 29.61
N TYR A 487 14.19 -2.74 30.34
CA TYR A 487 15.13 -1.80 29.72
C TYR A 487 16.59 -2.20 29.95
N GLY A 488 17.43 -1.93 28.94
CA GLY A 488 18.88 -2.16 28.96
C GLY A 488 19.70 -0.90 29.25
N LYS A 489 21.02 -1.04 29.32
CA LYS A 489 21.94 0.10 29.55
C LYS A 489 21.93 1.10 28.38
N LYS A 490 22.27 2.36 28.73
CA LYS A 490 22.31 3.55 27.87
C LYS A 490 22.96 3.32 26.52
N PHE A 491 22.55 4.12 25.52
CA PHE A 491 23.38 4.40 24.34
C PHE A 491 24.83 4.62 24.80
N ALA A 492 25.77 3.82 24.29
CA ALA A 492 27.14 4.30 24.24
C ALA A 492 27.09 5.52 23.32
N SER A 493 27.13 6.71 23.89
CA SER A 493 27.53 7.89 23.14
C SER A 493 28.83 7.50 22.47
N HIS A 494 28.83 7.35 21.14
CA HIS A 494 30.08 7.35 20.41
C HIS A 494 30.70 8.72 20.67
N CYS A 495 31.58 8.78 21.65
CA CYS A 495 32.49 9.89 21.85
C CYS A 495 33.37 9.97 20.60
N GLY A 496 33.44 11.15 19.99
CA GLY A 496 34.61 11.59 19.23
C GLY A 496 34.58 11.35 17.72
N TYR A 497 33.89 12.23 16.99
CA TYR A 497 34.53 12.86 15.84
C TYR A 497 34.56 14.37 16.12
N ASN A 498 35.63 14.81 16.76
CA ASN A 498 36.00 16.23 16.76
C ASN A 498 36.35 16.58 15.31
N ASN A 499 35.48 17.34 14.65
CA ASN A 499 35.89 18.15 13.51
C ASN A 499 36.54 19.40 14.07
N ASP A 500 37.84 19.32 14.35
CA ASP A 500 38.68 20.50 14.43
C ASP A 500 39.90 20.32 13.52
N ASN A 501 40.10 21.36 12.72
CA ASN A 501 41.31 21.74 11.97
C ASN A 501 41.57 21.08 10.61
N GLY A 502 41.02 21.74 9.60
CA GLY A 502 41.50 21.76 8.23
C GLY A 502 41.06 23.01 7.49
N SER A 503 41.16 24.18 8.12
CA SER A 503 41.02 25.47 7.44
C SER A 503 42.19 25.68 6.47
N HIS A 504 42.04 25.22 5.24
CA HIS A 504 42.87 25.73 4.16
C HIS A 504 42.28 27.03 3.62
N ASN A 505 42.81 28.13 4.19
CA ASN A 505 42.81 29.45 3.61
C ASN A 505 43.27 29.38 2.16
N HIS A 506 42.42 29.81 1.24
CA HIS A 506 42.84 30.17 -0.11
C HIS A 506 43.36 31.61 -0.03
N SER A 507 44.68 31.76 0.08
CA SER A 507 45.35 33.04 -0.12
C SER A 507 45.86 33.09 -1.56
N ASP A 508 45.31 34.02 -2.33
CA ASP A 508 45.94 34.53 -3.53
C ASP A 508 47.35 35.04 -3.19
N ASN A 509 48.34 34.61 -3.97
CA ASN A 509 49.40 35.54 -4.35
C ASN A 509 50.04 35.14 -5.67
N ASP A 510 49.76 36.02 -6.62
CA ASP A 510 50.44 36.28 -7.88
C ASP A 510 51.94 36.53 -7.66
N ASN A 511 52.81 35.94 -8.49
CA ASN A 511 53.70 36.64 -9.43
C ASN A 511 55.07 35.98 -9.72
N SER A 512 55.27 35.76 -11.02
CA SER A 512 56.49 35.98 -11.81
C SER A 512 57.69 35.03 -11.70
N LYS A 513 58.01 34.36 -12.83
CA LYS A 513 59.20 34.60 -13.69
C LYS A 513 59.53 33.34 -14.49
N THR A 514 59.18 33.32 -15.78
CA THR A 514 60.06 33.36 -16.97
C THR A 514 59.25 33.07 -18.23
#